data_AF-A0A814CGB1-F1
#
_entry.id   AF-A0A814CGB1-F1
#
_cell.length_a   1.000
_cell.length_b   1.000
_cell.length_c   1.000
_cell.angle_alpha   90.00
_cell.angle_beta   90.00
_cell.angle_gamma   90.00
#
_symmetry.space_group_name_H-M   'P 1'
#
loop_
_entity.id
_entity.type
_entity.pdbx_description
1 polymer ?
#
loop_
_entity_poly.entity_id
_entity_poly.type
_entity_poly.pdbx_seq_one_letter_code
_entity_poly.pdbx_strand_id
1 'polypeptide(L)'
;MELRKDMLSMYLKRVLTQREWNDTFLQFLSHVGKIHTNQAGSASINVDHTHINALLGYLEHLLIDVLSNTDSIDEKTKRGILMAINKFFWIQNDFFTMHCFMSLKDNLISVKTPPSTKKSKCCWM
;
A
#
# COMPACT_ATOMS: atom_id res chain seq x y z
N MET A 1 -11.08 18.56 4.26
CA MET A 1 -9.62 18.26 4.30
C MET A 1 -9.31 16.95 5.05
N GLU A 2 -10.30 16.08 5.33
CA GLU A 2 -10.16 14.92 6.24
C GLU A 2 -10.03 13.55 5.56
N LEU A 3 -10.31 13.46 4.26
CA LEU A 3 -10.50 12.19 3.55
C LEU A 3 -9.31 11.20 3.66
N ARG A 4 -8.06 11.68 3.70
CA ARG A 4 -6.88 10.79 3.79
C ARG A 4 -6.64 10.19 5.18
N LYS A 5 -6.91 10.96 6.24
CA LYS A 5 -6.78 10.48 7.63
C LYS A 5 -7.87 9.47 7.96
N ASP A 6 -9.07 9.69 7.43
CA ASP A 6 -10.20 8.77 7.58
C ASP A 6 -9.94 7.45 6.85
N MET A 7 -9.38 7.50 5.63
CA MET A 7 -8.99 6.30 4.89
C MET A 7 -7.93 5.47 5.62
N LEU A 8 -6.93 6.12 6.23
CA LEU A 8 -5.94 5.43 7.06
C LEU A 8 -6.59 4.78 8.29
N SER A 9 -7.49 5.50 8.96
CA SER A 9 -8.22 4.99 10.11
C SER A 9 -9.09 3.79 9.76
N MET A 10 -9.81 3.85 8.63
CA MET A 10 -10.61 2.74 8.11
C MET A 10 -9.75 1.53 7.75
N TYR A 11 -8.59 1.77 7.13
CA TYR A 11 -7.62 0.73 6.79
C TYR A 11 -7.10 0.02 8.04
N LEU A 12 -6.63 0.78 9.04
CA LEU A 12 -6.12 0.21 10.30
C LEU A 12 -7.21 -0.56 11.03
N LYS A 13 -8.43 -0.02 11.11
CA LYS A 13 -9.58 -0.72 11.71
C LYS A 13 -9.85 -2.04 11.01
N ARG A 14 -9.86 -2.06 9.67
CA ARG A 14 -10.08 -3.28 8.88
C ARG A 14 -8.99 -4.32 9.11
N VAL A 15 -7.73 -3.90 9.06
CA VAL A 15 -6.58 -4.80 9.25
C VAL A 15 -6.54 -5.39 10.66
N LEU A 16 -6.65 -4.54 11.69
CA LEU A 16 -6.45 -4.95 13.08
C LEU A 16 -7.63 -5.77 13.64
N THR A 17 -8.78 -5.74 12.96
CA THR A 17 -9.96 -6.53 13.35
C THR A 17 -10.18 -7.75 12.46
N GLN A 18 -9.37 -7.93 11.40
CA GLN A 18 -9.47 -9.06 10.51
C GLN A 18 -9.11 -10.36 11.23
N ARG A 19 -9.99 -11.35 11.16
CA ARG A 19 -9.77 -12.68 11.75
C ARG A 19 -9.30 -13.71 10.73
N GLU A 20 -9.77 -13.58 9.48
CA GLU A 20 -9.53 -14.55 8.41
C GLU A 20 -8.48 -14.06 7.42
N TRP A 21 -7.41 -14.83 7.22
CA TRP A 21 -6.36 -14.54 6.23
C TRP A 21 -6.59 -15.34 4.95
N ASN A 22 -7.64 -14.97 4.22
CA ASN A 22 -8.04 -15.61 2.97
C ASN A 22 -7.58 -14.81 1.74
N ASP A 23 -7.74 -15.41 0.55
CA ASP A 23 -7.37 -14.79 -0.72
C ASP A 23 -8.05 -13.43 -0.93
N THR A 24 -9.31 -13.28 -0.51
CA THR A 24 -10.04 -12.00 -0.60
C THR A 24 -9.37 -10.90 0.23
N PHE A 25 -8.88 -11.24 1.43
CA PHE A 25 -8.15 -10.29 2.26
C PHE A 25 -6.78 -9.96 1.67
N LEU A 26 -6.05 -10.95 1.14
CA LEU A 26 -4.78 -10.71 0.45
C LEU A 26 -4.96 -9.84 -0.81
N GLN A 27 -6.03 -10.05 -1.57
CA GLN A 27 -6.39 -9.20 -2.71
C GLN A 27 -6.69 -7.76 -2.27
N PHE A 28 -7.35 -7.58 -1.12
CA PHE A 28 -7.55 -6.26 -0.54
C PHE A 28 -6.21 -5.58 -0.19
N LEU A 29 -5.29 -6.26 0.50
CA LEU A 29 -3.98 -5.70 0.85
C LEU A 29 -3.17 -5.33 -0.40
N SER A 30 -3.21 -6.19 -1.42
CA SER A 30 -2.61 -5.95 -2.73
C SER A 30 -3.24 -4.72 -3.41
N HIS A 31 -4.56 -4.59 -3.37
CA HIS A 31 -5.25 -3.43 -3.93
C HIS A 31 -4.86 -2.11 -3.24
N VAL A 32 -4.70 -2.12 -1.91
CA VAL A 32 -4.21 -0.95 -1.16
C VAL A 32 -2.81 -0.54 -1.64
N GLY A 33 -1.93 -1.48 -1.97
CA GLY A 33 -0.64 -1.17 -2.62
C GLY A 33 -0.82 -0.53 -4.01
N LYS A 34 -1.72 -1.11 -4.82
CA LYS A 34 -1.97 -0.67 -6.20
C LYS A 34 -2.54 0.74 -6.31
N ILE A 35 -3.38 1.20 -5.38
CA ILE A 35 -3.99 2.55 -5.43
C ILE A 35 -2.98 3.68 -5.21
N HIS A 36 -1.76 3.37 -4.71
CA HIS A 36 -0.69 4.35 -4.53
C HIS A 36 0.20 4.51 -5.76
N THR A 37 -0.07 3.73 -6.81
CA THR A 37 0.60 3.83 -8.11
C THR A 37 -0.35 4.40 -9.16
N ASN A 38 0.21 4.75 -10.31
CA ASN A 38 -0.55 5.21 -11.48
C ASN A 38 -1.40 4.10 -12.17
N GLN A 39 -1.43 2.87 -11.64
CA GLN A 39 -2.08 1.71 -12.27
C GLN A 39 -3.53 1.47 -11.80
N ALA A 40 -3.97 2.06 -10.69
CA ALA A 40 -5.34 1.92 -10.20
C ALA A 40 -5.88 3.16 -9.48
N GLY A 41 -5.02 4.09 -9.08
CA GLY A 41 -5.43 5.37 -8.49
C GLY A 41 -5.83 6.41 -9.54
N SER A 42 -6.04 7.64 -9.08
CA SER A 42 -6.01 8.79 -9.99
C SER A 42 -4.64 8.87 -10.66
N ALA A 43 -4.57 9.17 -11.95
CA ALA A 43 -3.29 9.38 -12.65
C ALA A 43 -2.42 10.48 -11.99
N SER A 44 -3.02 11.34 -11.17
CA SER A 44 -2.33 12.36 -10.36
C SER A 44 -1.69 11.83 -9.07
N ILE A 45 -2.00 10.60 -8.64
CA ILE A 45 -1.50 9.99 -7.42
C ILE A 45 -0.40 9.00 -7.82
N ASN A 46 0.84 9.46 -7.76
CA ASN A 46 2.03 8.63 -7.85
C ASN A 46 2.90 8.93 -6.63
N VAL A 47 2.76 8.11 -5.59
CA VAL A 47 3.50 8.31 -4.34
C VAL A 47 4.78 7.51 -4.41
N ASP A 48 5.92 8.18 -4.21
CA ASP A 48 7.20 7.50 -4.12
C ASP A 48 7.18 6.46 -2.98
N HIS A 49 7.67 5.25 -3.28
CA HIS A 49 7.66 4.14 -2.34
C HIS A 49 8.39 4.46 -1.03
N THR A 50 9.41 5.33 -1.06
CA THR A 50 10.13 5.78 0.14
C THR A 50 9.19 6.45 1.15
N HIS A 51 8.24 7.28 0.69
CA HIS A 51 7.28 7.94 1.58
C HIS A 51 6.28 6.96 2.19
N ILE A 52 5.85 5.96 1.41
CA ILE A 52 4.97 4.90 1.89
C ILE A 52 5.67 4.07 2.96
N ASN A 53 6.90 3.65 2.68
CA ASN A 53 7.69 2.84 3.61
C ASN A 53 7.98 3.62 4.92
N ALA A 54 8.29 4.92 4.81
CA ALA A 54 8.46 5.78 5.98
C ALA A 54 7.19 5.87 6.84
N LEU A 55 6.01 5.99 6.21
CA LEU A 55 4.73 5.98 6.93
C LEU A 55 4.44 4.63 7.59
N LEU A 56 4.68 3.51 6.90
CA LEU A 56 4.47 2.18 7.47
C LEU A 56 5.40 1.94 8.67
N GLY A 57 6.67 2.32 8.58
CA GLY A 57 7.62 2.23 9.70
C GLY A 57 7.21 3.10 10.88
N TYR A 58 6.71 4.31 10.63
CA TYR A 58 6.16 5.17 11.69
C TYR A 58 4.96 4.53 12.39
N LEU A 59 4.02 3.94 11.63
CA LEU A 59 2.84 3.28 12.18
C LEU A 59 3.19 2.03 12.97
N GLU A 60 4.11 1.21 12.47
CA GLU A 60 4.62 0.03 13.18
C GLU A 60 5.25 0.45 14.51
N HIS A 61 6.13 1.45 14.48
CA HIS A 61 6.79 1.96 15.68
C HIS A 61 5.79 2.48 16.73
N LEU A 62 4.82 3.30 16.32
CA LEU A 62 3.78 3.80 17.22
C LEU A 62 2.97 2.68 17.87
N LEU A 63 2.59 1.66 17.10
CA LEU A 63 1.82 0.53 17.62
C LEU A 63 2.64 -0.29 18.62
N ILE A 64 3.93 -0.49 18.33
CA ILE A 64 4.86 -1.16 19.25
C ILE A 64 5.00 -0.37 20.56
N ASP A 65 5.17 0.95 20.48
CA ASP A 65 5.32 1.82 21.66
C ASP A 65 4.05 1.80 22.53
N VAL A 66 2.88 1.96 21.93
CA VAL A 66 1.59 1.90 22.65
C VAL A 66 1.39 0.56 23.35
N LEU A 67 1.69 -0.55 22.67
CA LEU A 67 1.56 -1.88 23.26
C LEU A 67 2.58 -2.15 24.36
N SER A 68 3.81 -1.65 24.21
CA SER A 68 4.87 -1.80 25.21
C SER A 68 4.50 -1.14 26.52
N ASN A 69 3.92 0.06 26.46
CA ASN A 69 3.50 0.87 27.61
C ASN A 69 2.11 0.50 28.16
N THR A 70 1.47 -0.54 27.63
CA THR A 70 0.16 -1.00 28.12
C THR A 70 0.33 -2.04 29.23
N ASP A 71 -0.21 -1.74 30.42
CA ASP A 71 -0.19 -2.66 31.59
C ASP A 71 -1.39 -3.61 31.65
N SER A 72 -2.38 -3.44 30.77
CA SER A 72 -3.63 -4.23 30.80
C SER A 72 -3.53 -5.59 30.08
N ILE A 73 -2.38 -5.91 29.47
CA ILE A 73 -2.16 -7.11 28.66
C ILE A 73 -0.96 -7.87 29.23
N ASP A 74 -1.09 -9.18 29.42
CA ASP A 74 0.01 -10.01 29.89
C ASP A 74 1.19 -10.06 28.88
N GLU A 75 2.41 -10.25 29.39
CA GLU A 75 3.63 -10.20 28.59
C GLU A 75 3.70 -11.24 27.47
N LYS A 76 3.05 -12.41 27.63
CA LYS A 76 3.02 -13.44 26.59
C LYS A 76 2.13 -12.98 25.44
N THR A 77 0.94 -12.47 25.73
CA THR A 77 0.02 -11.91 24.73
C THR A 77 0.62 -10.68 24.06
N LYS A 78 1.21 -9.76 24.83
CA LYS A 78 1.89 -8.55 24.31
C LYS A 78 2.95 -8.91 23.27
N ARG A 79 3.86 -9.84 23.59
CA ARG A 79 4.87 -10.34 22.65
C ARG A 79 4.26 -10.97 21.40
N GLY A 80 3.18 -11.74 21.56
CA GLY A 80 2.45 -12.32 20.42
C GLY A 80 1.90 -11.25 19.48
N ILE A 81 1.31 -10.18 20.04
CA ILE A 81 0.78 -9.05 19.27
C ILE A 81 1.92 -8.31 18.55
N LEU A 82 3.03 -8.03 19.22
CA LEU A 82 4.19 -7.37 18.62
C LEU A 82 4.71 -8.14 17.40
N MET A 83 4.86 -9.46 17.51
CA MET A 83 5.27 -10.30 16.39
C MET A 83 4.24 -10.31 15.24
N ALA A 84 2.94 -10.30 15.57
CA ALA A 84 1.89 -10.26 14.56
C ALA A 84 1.87 -8.94 13.78
N ILE A 85 2.04 -7.81 14.48
CA ILE A 85 2.13 -6.48 13.89
C ILE A 85 3.33 -6.38 12.95
N ASN A 86 4.51 -6.81 13.40
CA ASN A 86 5.71 -6.80 12.57
C ASN A 86 5.51 -7.61 11.27
N LYS A 87 5.04 -8.85 11.37
CA LYS A 87 4.74 -9.68 10.20
C LYS A 87 3.73 -9.03 9.26
N PHE A 88 2.69 -8.41 9.81
CA PHE A 88 1.68 -7.72 9.02
C PHE A 88 2.29 -6.59 8.18
N PHE A 89 3.07 -5.68 8.81
CA PHE A 89 3.65 -4.54 8.11
C PHE A 89 4.67 -4.98 7.03
N TRP A 90 5.41 -6.07 7.27
CA TRP A 90 6.26 -6.68 6.25
C TRP A 90 5.47 -7.17 5.03
N ILE A 91 4.41 -7.96 5.25
CA ILE A 91 3.55 -8.47 4.17
C ILE A 91 2.92 -7.31 3.38
N GLN A 92 2.44 -6.29 4.09
CA GLN A 92 1.87 -5.12 3.43
C GLN A 92 2.93 -4.41 2.59
N ASN A 93 4.13 -4.19 3.14
CA ASN A 93 5.23 -3.55 2.41
C ASN A 93 5.64 -4.32 1.15
N ASP A 94 5.64 -5.64 1.19
CA ASP A 94 5.91 -6.47 0.01
C ASP A 94 4.89 -6.22 -1.11
N PHE A 95 3.59 -6.16 -0.78
CA PHE A 95 2.56 -5.80 -1.76
C PHE A 95 2.77 -4.41 -2.36
N PHE A 96 3.11 -3.41 -1.53
CA PHE A 96 3.41 -2.06 -2.02
C PHE A 96 4.62 -2.04 -2.96
N THR A 97 5.67 -2.78 -2.59
CA THR A 97 6.91 -2.91 -3.35
C THR A 97 6.64 -3.54 -4.72
N MET A 98 5.87 -4.63 -4.77
CA MET A 98 5.47 -5.29 -6.01
C MET A 98 4.80 -4.32 -6.98
N HIS A 99 3.79 -3.57 -6.52
CA HIS A 99 3.07 -2.62 -7.39
C HIS A 99 3.93 -1.43 -7.80
N CYS A 100 4.81 -0.93 -6.93
CA CYS A 100 5.75 0.13 -7.28
C CYS A 100 6.69 -0.30 -8.41
N PHE A 101 7.30 -1.49 -8.31
CA PHE A 101 8.16 -2.02 -9.36
C PHE A 101 7.42 -2.26 -10.68
N MET A 102 6.20 -2.78 -10.63
CA MET A 102 5.36 -2.96 -11.82
C MET A 102 5.07 -1.63 -12.50
N SER A 103 4.67 -0.60 -11.74
CA SER A 103 4.41 0.74 -12.26
C SER A 103 5.68 1.36 -12.88
N LEU A 104 6.84 1.24 -12.23
CA LEU A 104 8.11 1.71 -12.78
C LEU A 104 8.45 1.02 -14.11
N LYS A 105 8.28 -0.30 -14.19
CA LYS A 105 8.50 -1.07 -15.41
C LYS A 105 7.59 -0.61 -16.55
N ASP A 106 6.31 -0.40 -16.29
CA ASP A 106 5.34 0.08 -17.29
C ASP A 106 5.71 1.47 -17.80
N ASN A 107 6.13 2.38 -16.91
CA ASN A 107 6.61 3.70 -17.27
C ASN A 107 7.89 3.64 -18.14
N LEU A 108 8.82 2.72 -17.85
CA LEU A 108 10.01 2.54 -18.67
C LEU A 108 9.68 1.97 -20.07
N ILE A 109 8.66 1.12 -20.18
CA ILE A 109 8.21 0.57 -21.47
C ILE A 109 7.55 1.67 -22.30
N SER A 110 6.67 2.49 -21.70
CA SER A 110 5.95 3.56 -22.40
C SER A 110 6.89 4.65 -22.95
N VAL A 111 7.97 4.96 -22.25
CA VAL A 111 9.03 5.89 -22.71
C VAL A 111 9.85 5.32 -23.87
N LYS A 112 10.07 4.00 -23.91
CA LYS A 112 10.87 3.33 -24.96
C LYS A 112 10.08 3.08 -26.24
N THR A 113 8.75 3.00 -26.18
CA THR A 113 7.91 2.94 -27.37
C THR A 113 7.81 4.32 -28.02
N PRO A 114 8.19 4.50 -29.30
CA PRO A 114 7.92 5.74 -30.01
C PRO A 114 6.41 6.00 -29.99
N PRO A 115 5.95 7.27 -29.92
CA PRO A 115 4.55 7.55 -30.12
C PRO A 115 4.19 7.00 -31.50
N SER A 116 3.28 6.03 -31.54
CA SER A 116 2.77 5.53 -32.81
C SER A 116 2.19 6.73 -33.53
N THR A 117 2.82 7.12 -34.64
CA THR A 117 2.26 8.09 -35.56
C THR A 117 0.92 7.50 -35.99
N LYS A 118 -0.17 7.93 -35.35
CA LYS A 118 -1.49 7.80 -35.92
C LYS A 118 -1.37 8.54 -37.25
N LYS A 119 -1.22 7.78 -38.35
CA LYS A 119 -1.47 8.33 -39.68
C LYS A 119 -2.90 8.84 -39.63
N SER A 120 -3.04 10.14 -39.42
CA SER A 120 -4.24 10.86 -39.76
C SER A 120 -4.53 10.48 -41.20
N LYS A 121 -5.57 9.69 -41.42
CA LYS A 121 -6.15 9.59 -42.75
C LYS A 121 -6.52 11.03 -43.10
N CYS A 122 -5.76 11.65 -43.99
CA CYS A 122 -6.17 12.87 -44.65
C CYS A 122 -7.54 12.59 -45.28
N CYS A 123 -8.58 13.16 -44.70
CA CYS A 123 -9.83 13.40 -45.39
C CYS A 123 -9.62 14.62 -46.29
N TRP A 124 -9.00 14.47 -47.46
CA TRP A 124 -9.13 15.41 -48.57
C TRP A 124 -8.90 14.70 -49.91
N MET A 125 -9.88 14.90 -50.80
CA MET A 125 -10.05 14.48 -52.22
C MET A 125 -10.60 13.08 -52.48
#